data_AF-A0A370DSA5-F1
#
_entry.id   AF-A0A370DSA5-F1
#
_cell.length_a   1.000
_cell.length_b   1.000
_cell.length_c   1.000
_cell.angle_alpha   90.00
_cell.angle_beta   90.00
_cell.angle_gamma   90.00
#
_symmetry.space_group_name_H-M   'P 1'
#
loop_
_entity.id
_entity.type
_entity.pdbx_description
1 polymer ?
#
loop_
_entity_poly.entity_id
_entity_poly.type
_entity_poly.pdbx_seq_one_letter_code
_entity_poly.pdbx_strand_id
1 'polypeptide(L)'
;MRINEMARMIKSALTLCLGLFTLATTTADASLLSTDWKSVGDELITVDDSGLEWLDLTATSGMTYNQVSVQLGAGGMFEGFSFASRSLLATLFDSAGGSGSYTGWSAANNGVFDYLAPFWGDLHCRANGCPVGDGWSRIMTLDSPSPDHQWAALIYDVPGGNSTTQDYVDLSQLSVTRDSHGNTMASALYRPSTVPEPTSLALLAIGFAGLGFARRKGTKGQIYFSEGSDK
;
A
#
# COMPACT_ATOMS: atom_id res chain seq x y z
N MET A 1 -18.03 58.17 -0.16
CA MET A 1 -18.12 56.83 0.48
C MET A 1 -17.54 56.95 1.89
N ARG A 2 -18.34 56.75 2.95
CA ARG A 2 -17.96 57.11 4.32
C ARG A 2 -17.06 56.03 4.95
N ILE A 3 -16.02 56.45 5.66
CA ILE A 3 -14.96 55.62 6.29
C ILE A 3 -15.52 54.46 7.14
N ASN A 4 -16.72 54.62 7.70
CA ASN A 4 -17.40 53.60 8.51
C ASN A 4 -17.91 52.39 7.68
N GLU A 5 -18.10 52.51 6.38
CA GLU A 5 -18.50 51.37 5.52
C GLU A 5 -17.28 50.53 5.07
N MET A 6 -16.12 51.15 4.88
CA MET A 6 -14.87 50.43 4.60
C MET A 6 -14.42 49.57 5.80
N ALA A 7 -14.56 50.07 7.03
CA ALA A 7 -14.21 49.31 8.24
C ALA A 7 -15.13 48.09 8.46
N ARG A 8 -16.38 48.16 7.96
CA ARG A 8 -17.35 47.06 8.03
C ARG A 8 -17.10 46.01 6.92
N MET A 9 -16.72 46.44 5.72
CA MET A 9 -16.28 45.55 4.64
C MET A 9 -14.97 44.81 4.95
N ILE A 10 -14.02 45.43 5.66
CA ILE A 10 -12.76 44.77 6.03
C ILE A 10 -12.97 43.69 7.10
N LYS A 11 -13.90 43.88 8.05
CA LYS A 11 -14.26 42.83 9.04
C LYS A 11 -15.03 41.67 8.39
N SER A 12 -15.86 41.96 7.38
CA SER A 12 -16.57 40.94 6.60
C SER A 12 -15.66 40.18 5.64
N ALA A 13 -14.65 40.83 5.05
CA ALA A 13 -13.64 40.18 4.21
C ALA A 13 -12.68 39.30 5.03
N LEU A 14 -12.39 39.66 6.27
CA LEU A 14 -11.51 38.89 7.16
C LEU A 14 -12.19 37.64 7.76
N THR A 15 -13.53 37.59 7.76
CA THR A 15 -14.31 36.42 8.21
C THR A 15 -14.52 35.40 7.07
N LEU A 16 -14.32 35.79 5.82
CA LEU A 16 -14.53 34.94 4.64
C LEU A 16 -13.29 34.09 4.26
N CYS A 17 -12.10 34.40 4.78
CA CYS A 17 -10.88 33.63 4.50
C CYS A 17 -10.59 32.51 5.52
N LEU A 18 -11.45 32.31 6.52
CA LEU A 18 -11.22 31.35 7.61
C LEU A 18 -12.14 30.12 7.56
N GLY A 19 -12.93 29.97 6.50
CA GLY A 19 -14.03 28.99 6.43
C GLY A 19 -13.90 27.87 5.39
N LEU A 20 -12.79 27.77 4.66
CA LEU A 20 -12.59 26.72 3.65
C LEU A 20 -11.18 26.11 3.77
N PHE A 21 -10.87 25.54 4.92
CA PHE A 21 -9.94 24.41 4.94
C PHE A 21 -10.81 23.17 4.88
N THR A 22 -11.37 22.89 3.71
CA THR A 22 -11.86 21.54 3.41
C THR A 22 -10.67 20.64 3.67
N LEU A 23 -10.71 19.85 4.75
CA LEU A 23 -9.89 18.65 4.84
C LEU A 23 -10.23 17.90 3.56
N ALA A 24 -9.37 18.03 2.54
CA ALA A 24 -9.33 17.05 1.48
C ALA A 24 -9.00 15.76 2.24
N THR A 25 -10.03 14.96 2.50
CA THR A 25 -9.85 13.56 2.79
C THR A 25 -9.16 13.02 1.56
N THR A 26 -7.83 13.03 1.55
CA THR A 26 -7.09 12.21 0.61
C THR A 26 -7.61 10.81 0.87
N THR A 27 -8.31 10.25 -0.10
CA THR A 27 -8.45 8.79 -0.14
C THR A 27 -7.02 8.28 -0.02
N ALA A 28 -6.77 7.40 0.95
CA ALA A 28 -5.54 6.62 0.91
C ALA A 28 -5.67 5.81 -0.38
N ASP A 29 -5.06 6.30 -1.45
CA ASP A 29 -4.94 5.51 -2.67
C ASP A 29 -4.08 4.32 -2.31
N ALA A 30 -4.56 3.12 -2.60
CA ALA A 30 -3.88 1.87 -2.30
C ALA A 30 -2.54 1.88 -3.05
N SER A 31 -1.47 2.23 -2.35
CA SER A 31 -0.17 2.50 -2.97
C SER A 31 0.77 1.34 -2.70
N LEU A 32 1.14 0.62 -3.75
CA LEU A 32 2.25 -0.33 -3.71
C LEU A 32 3.52 0.40 -4.11
N LEU A 33 4.62 0.09 -3.43
CA LEU A 33 5.94 0.62 -3.73
C LEU A 33 6.91 -0.53 -3.96
N SER A 34 7.67 -0.50 -5.06
CA SER A 34 8.80 -1.40 -5.22
C SER A 34 10.08 -0.81 -4.60
N THR A 35 10.84 -1.64 -3.90
CA THR A 35 12.13 -1.30 -3.29
C THR A 35 13.13 -2.45 -3.42
N ASP A 36 14.41 -2.15 -3.20
CA ASP A 36 15.49 -3.13 -3.28
C ASP A 36 15.51 -4.08 -2.07
N TRP A 37 15.81 -5.35 -2.29
CA TRP A 37 16.01 -6.35 -1.25
C TRP A 37 17.47 -6.48 -0.81
N LYS A 38 18.35 -6.91 -1.73
CA LYS A 38 19.74 -7.28 -1.43
C LYS A 38 20.75 -6.56 -2.31
N SER A 39 20.36 -6.27 -3.55
CA SER A 39 21.18 -5.59 -4.53
C SER A 39 20.49 -4.32 -4.99
N VAL A 40 21.27 -3.27 -5.25
CA VAL A 40 20.72 -2.02 -5.76
C VAL A 40 20.08 -2.25 -7.13
N GLY A 41 18.82 -1.84 -7.28
CA GLY A 41 18.01 -2.00 -8.48
C GLY A 41 17.46 -3.40 -8.71
N ASP A 42 17.43 -4.27 -7.68
CA ASP A 42 16.79 -5.59 -7.81
C ASP A 42 15.26 -5.53 -7.71
N GLU A 43 14.71 -4.50 -7.07
CA GLU A 43 13.26 -4.24 -6.99
C GLU A 43 12.43 -5.45 -6.49
N LEU A 44 13.01 -6.29 -5.63
CA LEU A 44 12.40 -7.55 -5.18
C LEU A 44 11.51 -7.42 -3.93
N ILE A 45 11.27 -6.20 -3.44
CA ILE A 45 10.39 -5.95 -2.30
C ILE A 45 9.22 -5.06 -2.71
N THR A 46 8.00 -5.56 -2.49
CA THR A 46 6.77 -4.77 -2.55
C THR A 46 6.41 -4.29 -1.15
N VAL A 47 6.30 -2.99 -0.96
CA VAL A 47 5.78 -2.38 0.27
C VAL A 47 4.31 -2.07 0.09
N ASP A 48 3.47 -2.56 0.99
CA ASP A 48 2.04 -2.23 1.03
C ASP A 48 1.74 -1.06 1.98
N ASP A 49 0.50 -0.57 1.95
CA ASP A 49 0.04 0.54 2.80
C ASP A 49 -0.18 0.15 4.27
N SER A 50 -0.14 -1.16 4.57
CA SER A 50 -0.19 -1.69 5.94
C SER A 50 1.19 -1.66 6.63
N GLY A 51 2.24 -1.29 5.91
CA GLY A 51 3.61 -1.21 6.40
C GLY A 51 4.32 -2.56 6.38
N LEU A 52 3.93 -3.47 5.49
CA LEU A 52 4.59 -4.75 5.29
C LEU A 52 5.42 -4.74 4.00
N GLU A 53 6.57 -5.38 4.08
CA GLU A 53 7.45 -5.68 2.96
C GLU A 53 7.20 -7.12 2.52
N TRP A 54 6.82 -7.30 1.26
CA TRP A 54 6.52 -8.57 0.62
C TRP A 54 7.63 -8.92 -0.33
N LEU A 55 8.21 -10.11 -0.17
CA LEU A 55 9.20 -10.60 -1.11
C LEU A 55 8.50 -10.97 -2.42
N ASP A 56 9.04 -10.48 -3.55
CA ASP A 56 8.56 -10.81 -4.88
C ASP A 56 8.53 -12.34 -5.10
N LEU A 57 7.45 -12.83 -5.70
CA LEU A 57 7.20 -14.26 -5.88
C LEU A 57 8.32 -14.93 -6.71
N THR A 58 8.99 -14.20 -7.58
CA THR A 58 10.11 -14.69 -8.38
C THR A 58 11.30 -15.17 -7.55
N ALA A 59 11.46 -14.67 -6.31
CA ALA A 59 12.54 -15.06 -5.41
C ALA A 59 12.35 -16.46 -4.79
N THR A 60 11.10 -16.95 -4.72
CA THR A 60 10.78 -18.31 -4.21
C THR A 60 10.14 -19.21 -5.26
N SER A 61 10.02 -18.74 -6.51
CA SER A 61 9.47 -19.47 -7.63
C SER A 61 10.17 -20.81 -7.83
N GLY A 62 9.39 -21.89 -7.94
CA GLY A 62 9.90 -23.25 -8.13
C GLY A 62 10.46 -23.92 -6.86
N MET A 63 10.49 -23.22 -5.73
CA MET A 63 10.87 -23.82 -4.44
C MET A 63 9.65 -24.45 -3.76
N THR A 64 9.87 -25.55 -3.04
CA THR A 64 8.88 -26.16 -2.16
C THR A 64 8.71 -25.36 -0.86
N TYR A 65 7.59 -25.54 -0.17
CA TYR A 65 7.38 -24.96 1.17
C TYR A 65 8.50 -25.37 2.13
N ASN A 66 8.89 -26.65 2.12
CA ASN A 66 9.96 -27.16 2.99
C ASN A 66 11.31 -26.52 2.68
N GLN A 67 11.66 -26.35 1.40
CA GLN A 67 12.89 -25.65 1.00
C GLN A 67 12.90 -24.18 1.43
N VAL A 68 11.78 -23.47 1.30
CA VAL A 68 11.69 -22.08 1.75
C VAL A 68 11.77 -22.01 3.28
N SER A 69 11.07 -22.91 4.00
CA SER A 69 11.04 -22.93 5.46
C SER A 69 12.41 -23.07 6.11
N VAL A 70 13.32 -23.86 5.53
CA VAL A 70 14.68 -24.02 6.09
C VAL A 70 15.58 -22.81 5.83
N GLN A 71 15.17 -21.90 4.93
CA GLN A 71 15.92 -20.69 4.57
C GLN A 71 15.48 -19.45 5.35
N LEU A 72 14.46 -19.54 6.21
CA LEU A 72 13.98 -18.42 7.05
C LEU A 72 14.84 -18.19 8.30
N GLY A 73 15.63 -19.20 8.70
CA GLY A 73 16.49 -19.13 9.88
C GLY A 73 17.74 -18.28 9.68
N ALA A 74 18.50 -18.08 10.77
CA ALA A 74 19.75 -17.33 10.75
C ALA A 74 20.75 -17.88 9.72
N GLY A 75 21.31 -17.01 8.88
CA GLY A 75 22.20 -17.35 7.77
C GLY A 75 21.50 -17.93 6.53
N GLY A 76 20.17 -18.06 6.55
CA GLY A 76 19.36 -18.54 5.43
C GLY A 76 19.11 -17.46 4.37
N MET A 77 18.73 -17.88 3.17
CA MET A 77 18.48 -16.95 2.07
C MET A 77 17.36 -15.94 2.37
N PHE A 78 16.35 -16.36 3.13
CA PHE A 78 15.17 -15.56 3.46
C PHE A 78 15.16 -15.16 4.94
N GLU A 79 16.33 -15.07 5.57
CA GLU A 79 16.45 -14.60 6.94
C GLU A 79 15.71 -13.26 7.14
N GLY A 80 14.92 -13.18 8.21
CA GLY A 80 14.12 -12.00 8.56
C GLY A 80 12.74 -11.96 7.92
N PHE A 81 12.42 -12.86 6.98
CA PHE A 81 11.06 -13.05 6.48
C PHE A 81 10.30 -14.11 7.28
N SER A 82 8.98 -14.11 7.11
CA SER A 82 8.07 -15.13 7.61
C SER A 82 7.05 -15.48 6.53
N PHE A 83 6.50 -16.70 6.58
CA PHE A 83 5.36 -17.05 5.72
C PHE A 83 4.14 -16.20 6.10
N ALA A 84 3.49 -15.62 5.10
CA ALA A 84 2.22 -14.96 5.28
C ALA A 84 1.10 -15.98 5.49
N SER A 85 0.18 -15.68 6.41
CA SER A 85 -1.11 -16.36 6.48
C SER A 85 -2.02 -15.90 5.34
N ARG A 86 -3.08 -16.65 5.04
CA ARG A 86 -4.10 -16.24 4.06
C ARG A 86 -4.77 -14.92 4.44
N SER A 87 -4.99 -14.67 5.73
CA SER A 87 -5.54 -13.39 6.19
C SER A 87 -4.60 -12.23 5.92
N LEU A 88 -3.29 -12.43 6.02
CA LEU A 88 -2.31 -11.41 5.69
C LEU A 88 -2.18 -11.23 4.18
N LEU A 89 -2.23 -12.33 3.42
CA LEU A 89 -2.24 -12.26 1.96
C LEU A 89 -3.48 -11.48 1.45
N ALA A 90 -4.63 -11.64 2.12
CA ALA A 90 -5.81 -10.84 1.83
C ALA A 90 -5.56 -9.34 1.99
N THR A 91 -4.79 -8.91 2.99
CA THR A 91 -4.49 -7.48 3.17
C THR A 91 -3.62 -6.94 2.04
N LEU A 92 -2.67 -7.72 1.52
CA LEU A 92 -1.93 -7.32 0.31
C LEU A 92 -2.86 -7.14 -0.90
N PHE A 93 -3.84 -8.04 -1.07
CA PHE A 93 -4.82 -7.91 -2.15
C PHE A 93 -5.74 -6.70 -1.95
N ASP A 94 -6.11 -6.38 -0.70
CA ASP A 94 -6.84 -5.16 -0.37
C ASP A 94 -6.00 -3.91 -0.71
N SER A 95 -4.70 -3.91 -0.39
CA SER A 95 -3.74 -2.86 -0.78
C SER A 95 -3.51 -2.76 -2.30
N ALA A 96 -3.91 -3.78 -3.06
CA ALA A 96 -3.93 -3.77 -4.51
C ALA A 96 -5.30 -3.36 -5.09
N GLY A 97 -6.25 -2.92 -4.24
CA GLY A 97 -7.59 -2.50 -4.65
C GLY A 97 -8.63 -3.64 -4.68
N GLY A 98 -8.26 -4.84 -4.24
CA GLY A 98 -9.17 -5.96 -4.10
C GLY A 98 -10.14 -5.80 -2.93
N SER A 99 -11.18 -6.63 -2.90
CA SER A 99 -12.06 -6.72 -1.75
C SER A 99 -12.85 -8.04 -1.67
N GLY A 100 -13.35 -8.34 -0.46
CA GLY A 100 -14.28 -9.43 -0.21
C GLY A 100 -13.61 -10.69 0.31
N SER A 101 -14.26 -11.85 0.10
CA SER A 101 -13.82 -13.12 0.71
C SER A 101 -12.75 -13.87 -0.10
N TYR A 102 -12.42 -13.40 -1.31
CA TYR A 102 -11.46 -14.03 -2.23
C TYR A 102 -11.67 -15.54 -2.38
N THR A 103 -12.78 -15.91 -3.04
CA THR A 103 -13.19 -17.31 -3.28
C THR A 103 -13.42 -17.63 -4.77
N GLY A 104 -12.86 -16.82 -5.67
CA GLY A 104 -12.94 -17.00 -7.12
C GLY A 104 -13.19 -15.71 -7.90
N TRP A 105 -13.97 -15.82 -8.98
CA TRP A 105 -14.27 -14.71 -9.89
C TRP A 105 -15.02 -13.57 -9.18
N SER A 106 -14.54 -12.34 -9.33
CA SER A 106 -15.18 -11.16 -8.76
C SER A 106 -14.99 -9.93 -9.64
N ALA A 107 -16.11 -9.30 -10.03
CA ALA A 107 -16.06 -8.00 -10.69
C ALA A 107 -15.49 -6.89 -9.80
N ALA A 108 -15.59 -7.05 -8.47
CA ALA A 108 -14.98 -6.11 -7.52
C ALA A 108 -13.46 -6.23 -7.46
N ASN A 109 -12.90 -7.33 -7.97
CA ASN A 109 -11.46 -7.57 -8.01
C ASN A 109 -10.89 -7.37 -9.43
N ASN A 110 -11.67 -6.86 -10.38
CA ASN A 110 -11.20 -6.66 -11.75
C ASN A 110 -10.01 -5.68 -11.80
N GLY A 111 -8.88 -6.13 -12.36
CA GLY A 111 -7.64 -5.37 -12.49
C GLY A 111 -6.74 -5.40 -11.24
N VAL A 112 -7.08 -6.20 -10.22
CA VAL A 112 -6.21 -6.38 -9.04
C VAL A 112 -4.91 -7.05 -9.45
N PHE A 113 -4.97 -8.06 -10.31
CA PHE A 113 -3.77 -8.76 -10.75
C PHE A 113 -2.93 -7.90 -11.69
N ASP A 114 -3.55 -7.18 -12.61
CA ASP A 114 -2.88 -6.17 -13.46
C ASP A 114 -2.07 -5.16 -12.64
N TYR A 115 -2.65 -4.70 -11.52
CA TYR A 115 -1.99 -3.73 -10.65
C TYR A 115 -0.89 -4.35 -9.79
N LEU A 116 -1.11 -5.54 -9.23
CA LEU A 116 -0.18 -6.19 -8.30
C LEU A 116 0.99 -6.89 -9.00
N ALA A 117 0.75 -7.49 -10.17
CA ALA A 117 1.72 -8.32 -10.89
C ALA A 117 3.06 -7.63 -11.20
N PRO A 118 3.10 -6.34 -11.60
CA PRO A 118 4.36 -5.63 -11.84
C PRO A 118 5.24 -5.47 -10.59
N PHE A 119 4.65 -5.52 -9.40
CA PHE A 119 5.38 -5.33 -8.13
C PHE A 119 5.76 -6.66 -7.50
N TRP A 120 4.83 -7.63 -7.50
CA TRP A 120 4.97 -8.85 -6.70
C TRP A 120 5.17 -10.13 -7.52
N GLY A 121 5.04 -10.04 -8.83
CA GLY A 121 5.45 -11.08 -9.77
C GLY A 121 4.29 -11.86 -10.42
N ASP A 122 4.33 -11.93 -11.75
CA ASP A 122 3.52 -12.83 -12.58
C ASP A 122 4.35 -14.04 -13.00
N LEU A 123 4.17 -15.16 -12.29
CA LEU A 123 4.97 -16.35 -12.53
C LEU A 123 4.61 -17.05 -13.84
N HIS A 124 3.34 -17.01 -14.24
CA HIS A 124 2.90 -17.57 -15.51
C HIS A 124 3.50 -16.80 -16.68
N CYS A 125 3.37 -15.48 -16.70
CA CYS A 125 3.88 -14.68 -17.80
C CYS A 125 5.40 -14.63 -17.84
N ARG A 126 6.07 -14.68 -16.68
CA ARG A 126 7.52 -14.88 -16.64
C ARG A 126 7.95 -16.18 -17.33
N ALA A 127 7.19 -17.27 -17.14
CA ALA A 127 7.52 -18.57 -17.71
C ALA A 127 7.15 -18.71 -19.19
N ASN A 128 6.11 -18.01 -19.65
CA ASN A 128 5.50 -18.24 -20.98
C ASN A 128 5.59 -17.04 -21.93
N GLY A 129 6.03 -15.86 -21.48
CA GLY A 129 6.18 -14.67 -22.31
C GLY A 129 4.85 -14.02 -22.71
N CYS A 130 3.96 -13.79 -21.75
CA CYS A 130 2.77 -12.93 -21.92
C CYS A 130 2.97 -11.54 -21.28
N PRO A 131 2.09 -10.56 -21.56
CA PRO A 131 2.10 -9.28 -20.86
C PRO A 131 1.93 -9.48 -19.34
N VAL A 132 2.65 -8.71 -18.54
CA VAL A 132 2.53 -8.77 -17.07
C VAL A 132 1.12 -8.36 -16.67
N GLY A 133 0.45 -9.17 -15.83
CA GLY A 133 -0.95 -8.97 -15.47
C GLY A 133 -1.88 -9.94 -16.19
N ASP A 134 -1.52 -10.36 -17.41
CA ASP A 134 -2.30 -11.29 -18.25
C ASP A 134 -2.02 -12.79 -17.94
N GLY A 135 -1.66 -13.09 -16.68
CA GLY A 135 -1.17 -14.40 -16.26
C GLY A 135 -1.86 -14.98 -15.03
N TRP A 136 -1.09 -15.73 -14.26
CA TRP A 136 -1.50 -16.25 -12.96
C TRP A 136 -0.31 -16.66 -12.11
N SER A 137 -0.51 -16.63 -10.80
CA SER A 137 0.48 -17.07 -9.82
C SER A 137 -0.20 -17.93 -8.77
N ARG A 138 0.44 -19.05 -8.39
CA ARG A 138 0.05 -19.84 -7.22
C ARG A 138 0.94 -19.53 -6.04
N ILE A 139 0.32 -19.29 -4.90
CA ILE A 139 1.01 -18.75 -3.72
C ILE A 139 0.75 -19.65 -2.52
N MET A 140 1.79 -20.34 -2.05
CA MET A 140 1.76 -21.09 -0.80
C MET A 140 1.77 -20.14 0.39
N THR A 141 0.89 -20.42 1.35
CA THR A 141 0.73 -19.64 2.59
C THR A 141 1.14 -20.48 3.81
N LEU A 142 1.15 -19.85 4.98
CA LEU A 142 1.36 -20.51 6.27
C LEU A 142 0.22 -21.48 6.64
N ASP A 143 -0.99 -21.21 6.15
CA ASP A 143 -2.20 -21.93 6.53
C ASP A 143 -2.20 -23.38 6.00
N SER A 144 -2.41 -24.32 6.92
CA SER A 144 -2.31 -25.74 6.64
C SER A 144 -3.67 -26.44 6.83
N PRO A 145 -4.22 -27.11 5.80
CA PRO A 145 -5.43 -27.93 5.94
C PRO A 145 -5.17 -29.29 6.61
N SER A 146 -3.93 -29.76 6.61
CA SER A 146 -3.49 -31.01 7.24
C SER A 146 -1.96 -30.99 7.44
N PRO A 147 -1.39 -31.78 8.36
CA PRO A 147 0.03 -31.66 8.75
C PRO A 147 1.05 -31.62 7.60
N ASP A 148 0.77 -32.36 6.52
CA ASP A 148 1.66 -32.50 5.37
C ASP A 148 1.31 -31.60 4.18
N HIS A 149 0.30 -30.73 4.35
CA HIS A 149 -0.20 -29.87 3.28
C HIS A 149 -0.21 -28.39 3.66
N GLN A 150 -0.21 -27.54 2.62
CA GLN A 150 -0.43 -26.11 2.70
C GLN A 150 -1.54 -25.68 1.75
N TRP A 151 -2.26 -24.63 2.13
CA TRP A 151 -3.11 -23.92 1.19
C TRP A 151 -2.25 -23.14 0.20
N ALA A 152 -2.55 -23.33 -1.09
CA ALA A 152 -2.06 -22.50 -2.16
C ALA A 152 -3.20 -21.64 -2.71
N ALA A 153 -3.02 -20.33 -2.60
CA ALA A 153 -3.89 -19.35 -3.23
C ALA A 153 -3.64 -19.31 -4.75
N LEU A 154 -4.60 -18.77 -5.49
CA LEU A 154 -4.50 -18.46 -6.90
C LEU A 154 -4.96 -17.02 -7.13
N ILE A 155 -4.12 -16.24 -7.81
CA ILE A 155 -4.52 -15.01 -8.48
C ILE A 155 -4.34 -15.22 -9.98
N TYR A 156 -5.34 -14.85 -10.76
CA TYR A 156 -5.43 -15.17 -12.18
C TYR A 156 -6.18 -14.05 -12.90
N ASP A 157 -5.59 -13.59 -13.99
CA ASP A 157 -6.25 -12.83 -15.04
C ASP A 157 -5.59 -13.19 -16.37
N VAL A 158 -6.14 -14.14 -17.11
CA VAL A 158 -5.66 -14.46 -18.47
C VAL A 158 -6.74 -14.05 -19.45
N PRO A 159 -6.43 -13.23 -20.47
CA PRO A 159 -7.40 -12.68 -21.41
C PRO A 159 -8.36 -13.72 -21.98
N GLY A 160 -9.64 -13.62 -21.60
CA GLY A 160 -10.72 -14.42 -22.16
C GLY A 160 -11.81 -14.80 -21.16
N GLY A 161 -13.04 -14.96 -21.65
CA GLY A 161 -14.18 -15.33 -20.80
C GLY A 161 -14.47 -14.29 -19.71
N ASN A 162 -14.56 -14.73 -18.46
CA ASN A 162 -14.85 -13.87 -17.31
C ASN A 162 -13.77 -12.81 -17.04
N SER A 163 -12.53 -13.06 -17.48
CA SER A 163 -11.37 -12.19 -17.21
C SER A 163 -11.52 -10.77 -17.77
N THR A 164 -12.38 -10.60 -18.78
CA THR A 164 -12.65 -9.29 -19.39
C THR A 164 -13.26 -8.25 -18.45
N THR A 165 -13.87 -8.68 -17.34
CA THR A 165 -14.57 -7.82 -16.38
C THR A 165 -14.41 -8.26 -14.93
N GLN A 166 -13.58 -9.28 -14.67
CA GLN A 166 -13.41 -9.90 -13.36
C GLN A 166 -12.03 -10.54 -13.24
N ASP A 167 -11.37 -10.40 -12.09
CA ASP A 167 -10.21 -11.25 -11.79
C ASP A 167 -10.66 -12.45 -10.96
N TYR A 168 -9.93 -13.55 -11.08
CA TYR A 168 -10.10 -14.70 -10.19
C TYR A 168 -9.08 -14.64 -9.07
N VAL A 169 -9.57 -14.55 -7.83
CA VAL A 169 -8.74 -14.59 -6.62
C VAL A 169 -9.34 -15.56 -5.64
N ASP A 170 -8.59 -16.61 -5.28
CA ASP A 170 -8.98 -17.60 -4.29
C ASP A 170 -7.84 -17.87 -3.32
N LEU A 171 -8.03 -17.53 -2.03
CA LEU A 171 -7.01 -17.70 -0.99
C LEU A 171 -6.79 -19.16 -0.56
N SER A 172 -7.66 -20.09 -0.97
CA SER A 172 -7.62 -21.51 -0.60
C SER A 172 -7.94 -22.43 -1.78
N GLN A 173 -7.48 -22.03 -2.97
CA GLN A 173 -7.83 -22.69 -4.23
C GLN A 173 -7.49 -24.19 -4.24
N LEU A 174 -6.32 -24.56 -3.69
CA LEU A 174 -5.97 -25.97 -3.51
C LEU A 174 -5.16 -26.25 -2.25
N SER A 175 -5.25 -27.49 -1.80
CA SER A 175 -4.35 -28.09 -0.80
C SER A 175 -3.21 -28.80 -1.53
N VAL A 176 -1.97 -28.34 -1.33
CA VAL A 176 -0.75 -28.95 -1.89
C VAL A 176 0.07 -29.61 -0.81
N THR A 177 0.84 -30.66 -1.17
CA THR A 177 1.85 -31.21 -0.25
C THR A 177 2.95 -30.18 -0.02
N ARG A 178 3.64 -30.25 1.13
CA ARG A 178 4.76 -29.35 1.45
C ARG A 178 5.98 -29.48 0.53
N ASP A 179 6.03 -30.53 -0.29
CA ASP A 179 7.06 -30.79 -1.31
C ASP A 179 6.58 -30.51 -2.75
N SER A 180 5.34 -30.02 -2.91
CA SER A 180 4.85 -29.56 -4.21
C SER A 180 5.62 -28.31 -4.65
N HIS A 181 5.93 -28.25 -5.94
CA HIS A 181 6.63 -27.14 -6.58
C HIS A 181 6.26 -27.03 -8.05
N GLY A 182 6.61 -25.90 -8.65
CA GLY A 182 6.47 -25.63 -10.08
C GLY A 182 6.86 -24.20 -10.37
N ASN A 183 7.17 -23.88 -11.63
CA ASN A 183 7.66 -22.55 -11.99
C ASN A 183 6.60 -21.44 -11.80
N THR A 184 5.33 -21.82 -11.72
CA THR A 184 4.19 -20.92 -11.41
C THR A 184 3.73 -20.99 -9.97
N MET A 185 4.52 -21.62 -9.10
CA MET A 185 4.30 -21.71 -7.66
C MET A 185 5.41 -21.00 -6.90
N ALA A 186 5.04 -20.24 -5.88
CA ALA A 186 5.95 -19.55 -4.98
C ALA A 186 5.36 -19.51 -3.56
N SER A 187 6.09 -18.93 -2.61
CA SER A 187 5.67 -18.74 -1.23
C SER A 187 5.44 -17.26 -0.93
N ALA A 188 4.33 -16.92 -0.29
CA ALA A 188 4.13 -15.56 0.22
C ALA A 188 5.00 -15.35 1.46
N LEU A 189 6.04 -14.54 1.32
CA LEU A 189 6.92 -14.16 2.41
C LEU A 189 6.78 -12.66 2.69
N TYR A 190 6.72 -12.32 3.97
CA TYR A 190 6.60 -10.93 4.41
C TYR A 190 7.53 -10.63 5.60
N ARG A 191 7.75 -9.33 5.85
CA ARG A 191 8.29 -8.81 7.10
C ARG A 191 7.74 -7.40 7.37
N PRO A 192 7.77 -6.90 8.62
CA PRO A 192 7.45 -5.50 8.90
C PRO A 192 8.42 -4.57 8.18
N SER A 193 7.92 -3.49 7.60
CA SER A 193 8.79 -2.49 7.00
C SER A 193 9.61 -1.75 8.05
N THR A 194 10.85 -1.44 7.70
CA THR A 194 11.72 -0.57 8.52
C THR A 194 11.68 0.89 8.07
N VAL A 195 10.96 1.18 6.98
CA VAL A 195 10.81 2.53 6.45
C VAL A 195 9.87 3.32 7.38
N PRO A 196 10.30 4.45 7.95
CA PRO A 196 9.45 5.29 8.78
C PRO A 196 8.23 5.78 8.00
N GLU A 197 7.07 5.91 8.66
CA GLU A 197 5.83 6.43 8.08
C GLU A 197 6.08 7.62 7.13
N PRO A 198 5.33 7.72 6.01
CA PRO A 198 5.65 8.64 4.93
C PRO A 198 5.87 10.07 5.43
N THR A 199 6.95 10.70 4.94
CA THR A 199 7.36 12.08 5.28
C THR A 199 6.26 13.12 5.14
N SER A 200 5.15 12.79 4.46
CA SER A 200 3.90 13.54 4.45
C SER A 200 3.42 13.95 5.85
N LEU A 201 3.53 13.08 6.86
CA LEU A 201 3.13 13.39 8.24
C LEU A 201 4.07 14.42 8.90
N ALA A 202 5.37 14.26 8.68
CA ALA A 202 6.37 15.24 9.12
C ALA A 202 6.20 16.59 8.40
N LEU A 203 5.97 16.58 7.08
CA LEU A 203 5.72 17.78 6.29
C LEU A 203 4.42 18.48 6.67
N LEU A 204 3.35 17.72 6.94
CA LEU A 204 2.08 18.25 7.44
C LEU A 204 2.27 18.90 8.82
N ALA A 205 2.99 18.25 9.73
CA ALA A 205 3.31 18.78 11.05
C ALA A 205 4.16 20.06 10.96
N ILE A 206 5.17 20.09 10.09
CA ILE A 206 5.99 21.27 9.82
C ILE A 206 5.13 22.39 9.21
N GLY A 207 4.23 22.06 8.28
CA GLY A 207 3.27 23.00 7.69
C GLY A 207 2.37 23.66 8.73
N PHE A 208 1.79 22.87 9.64
CA PHE A 208 0.99 23.40 10.75
C PHE A 208 1.81 24.24 11.74
N ALA A 209 3.04 23.82 12.05
CA ALA A 209 3.94 24.61 12.89
C ALA A 209 4.25 25.97 12.25
N GLY A 210 4.57 26.01 10.95
CA GLY A 210 4.81 27.24 10.19
C GLY A 210 3.61 28.19 10.20
N LEU A 211 2.39 27.67 10.00
CA LEU A 211 1.14 28.43 10.09
C LEU A 211 0.90 29.02 11.50
N GLY A 212 1.24 28.26 12.55
CA GLY A 212 1.15 28.71 13.94
C GLY A 212 2.06 29.90 14.26
N PHE A 213 3.29 29.92 13.72
CA PHE A 213 4.22 31.02 13.91
C PHE A 213 3.85 32.28 13.09
N ALA A 214 3.29 32.12 11.88
CA ALA A 214 2.86 33.24 11.06
C ALA A 214 1.76 34.08 11.73
N ARG A 215 0.86 33.44 12.50
CA ARG A 215 -0.28 34.10 13.15
C ARG A 215 0.10 35.03 14.31
N ARG A 216 1.28 34.87 14.92
CA ARG A 216 1.71 35.65 16.09
C ARG A 216 2.35 37.01 15.77
N LYS A 217 2.70 37.30 14.51
CA LYS A 217 3.37 38.56 14.13
C LYS A 217 2.43 39.73 13.82
N GLY A 218 1.10 39.55 13.85
CA GLY A 218 0.13 40.56 13.42
C GLY A 218 -0.30 41.63 14.44
N THR A 219 0.17 41.62 15.69
CA THR A 219 -0.43 42.44 16.76
C THR A 219 0.56 43.28 17.55
N LYS A 220 1.21 44.27 16.92
CA LYS A 220 1.83 45.45 17.55
C LYS A 220 1.86 46.59 16.52
N GLY A 221 1.35 47.79 16.71
CA GLY A 221 0.60 48.43 17.79
C GLY A 221 0.10 49.78 17.29
N GLN A 222 -1.05 50.27 17.79
CA GLN A 222 -1.39 51.68 17.72
C GLN A 222 -1.24 52.26 19.12
N ILE A 223 -0.19 53.05 19.29
CA ILE A 223 0.06 53.87 20.47
C ILE A 223 -0.80 55.12 20.29
N TYR A 224 -1.77 55.31 21.17
CA TYR A 224 -2.60 56.51 21.24
C TYR A 224 -1.74 57.69 21.70
N PHE A 225 -1.64 58.74 20.88
CA PHE A 225 -1.20 60.06 21.34
C PHE A 225 -2.43 60.81 21.87
N SER A 226 -2.46 61.05 23.19
CA SER A 226 -3.32 62.06 23.80
C SER A 226 -2.50 63.30 24.10
N GLU A 227 -2.83 64.39 23.46
CA GLU A 227 -2.46 65.75 23.84
C GLU A 227 -3.70 66.56 23.43
N GLY A 228 -4.48 67.18 24.30
CA GLY A 228 -4.16 67.86 25.55
C GLY A 228 -4.87 69.20 25.42
N SER A 229 -6.04 69.34 26.05
CA SER A 229 -6.76 70.61 26.11
C SER A 229 -6.15 71.53 27.17
N ASP A 230 -6.49 72.82 27.05
CA ASP A 230 -6.30 73.92 28.00
C ASP A 230 -4.93 74.62 27.87
N LYS A 231 -4.80 75.92 27.62
CA LYS A 231 -5.65 77.11 27.79
C LYS A 231 -5.36 78.15 26.72
#